data_AF-A0A933ZCQ3-F1
#
_entry.id   AF-A0A933ZCQ3-F1
#
_cell.length_a   1.000
_cell.length_b   1.000
_cell.length_c   1.000
_cell.angle_alpha   90.00
_cell.angle_beta   90.00
_cell.angle_gamma   90.00
#
_symmetry.space_group_name_H-M   'P 1'
#
loop_
_entity.id
_entity.type
_entity.pdbx_description
1 polymer ?
#
loop_
_entity_poly.entity_id
_entity_poly.type
_entity_poly.pdbx_seq_one_letter_code
_entity_poly.pdbx_strand_id
1 'polypeptide(L)'
;MRASLPAAALAVCVSGCVSLFDVMGVEEFVTEKSAAEGNPDPIADDRIEDKHPVFDESLTIDETFGPCVVTLNKSGSITKLDIAPFDAGKESIGDQLFRSYADAALKLDLPWMPSMEVVQGMLKPFNDGLYAAVELAAQSGSQGAGINKAQLFKDLLAALVDRSSNGTPDEKPLAADAASLFAAALQASGETVTVPPAIASGASSLLDALNADSSSSQPIGFYTWNPLLEGIFRQDRMLQCRSQCPAFGAFAATASLLNSNADLSSRFGGVLDLYAGMTNPFADWSPRDVQPLVPTPDSLSGVDGIKQQFKATHPLDGDCDPRMAMVPASDAPENKLFKALFCPIGPDEGQDLIDVLISRIRSGSIDLTPTDQSGWYDRQLYALETLLVPERAAEKDHLFLTKRYKEKLVETFKTIITQNRETHAKQVKTESSGTNSAEIVPTPFDVYPLLPVEPFPTFYLRTARAYAFLDTMLQATMGKEFLAQAHRPVESGAAITTSLGDELADRTCLLYGMSIVSGASLGMRPLLTAEEQQAYPVAKCDARARDWLAAWDKDRDVESDQRVIVPVFNDWYNNQIRYWAVIGVKAIRVQA
;
A
#
# COMPACT_ATOMS: atom_id res chain seq x y z
N MET A 1 41.50 -60.24 14.94
CA MET A 1 40.34 -59.72 15.69
C MET A 1 40.00 -58.32 15.18
N ARG A 2 38.77 -58.12 14.70
CA ARG A 2 38.11 -56.80 14.63
C ARG A 2 36.64 -57.09 14.95
N ALA A 3 36.09 -56.41 15.96
CA ALA A 3 34.75 -56.69 16.46
C ALA A 3 33.73 -55.78 15.77
N SER A 4 32.54 -56.32 15.52
CA SER A 4 31.36 -55.58 15.09
C SER A 4 30.60 -55.02 16.29
N LEU A 5 30.26 -53.74 16.25
CA LEU A 5 29.22 -53.11 17.09
C LEU A 5 28.31 -52.25 16.20
N PRO A 6 27.07 -51.96 16.61
CA PRO A 6 25.94 -51.90 15.67
C PRO A 6 25.50 -50.49 15.28
N ALA A 7 24.60 -50.43 14.29
CA ALA A 7 23.85 -49.23 13.97
C ALA A 7 22.90 -48.86 15.12
N ALA A 8 22.97 -47.62 15.60
CA ALA A 8 21.97 -47.00 16.46
C ALA A 8 21.04 -46.15 15.59
N ALA A 9 19.75 -46.48 15.55
CA ALA A 9 18.74 -45.68 14.84
C ALA A 9 18.38 -44.45 15.69
N LEU A 10 18.84 -43.26 15.27
CA LEU A 10 18.51 -42.00 15.96
C LEU A 10 17.14 -41.51 15.48
N ALA A 11 16.07 -41.97 16.14
CA ALA A 11 14.70 -41.50 15.88
C ALA A 11 14.50 -40.08 16.44
N VAL A 12 14.76 -39.05 15.61
CA VAL A 12 14.54 -37.65 15.99
C VAL A 12 13.06 -37.29 15.84
N CYS A 13 12.31 -37.39 16.93
CA CYS A 13 10.94 -36.88 16.99
C CYS A 13 10.96 -35.35 17.14
N VAL A 14 10.93 -34.62 16.01
CA VAL A 14 10.76 -33.15 16.01
C VAL A 14 9.27 -32.82 16.23
N SER A 15 8.80 -32.99 17.45
CA SER A 15 7.51 -32.44 17.90
C SER A 15 7.75 -31.06 18.52
N GLY A 16 7.92 -30.04 17.68
CA GLY A 16 8.14 -28.66 18.12
C GLY A 16 7.77 -27.69 16.99
N CYS A 17 6.93 -26.70 17.31
CA CYS A 17 6.61 -25.60 16.39
C CYS A 17 7.77 -24.60 16.43
N VAL A 18 8.74 -24.76 15.53
CA VAL A 18 9.83 -23.80 15.30
C VAL A 18 9.74 -23.36 13.86
N SER A 19 9.77 -22.05 13.61
CA SER A 19 9.72 -21.51 12.26
C SER A 19 11.05 -21.79 11.56
N LEU A 20 11.01 -22.23 10.30
CA LEU A 20 12.24 -22.41 9.51
C LEU A 20 12.99 -21.09 9.25
N PHE A 21 12.35 -19.94 9.49
CA PHE A 21 12.99 -18.63 9.45
C PHE A 21 13.96 -18.38 10.62
N ASP A 22 13.75 -18.99 11.80
CA ASP A 22 14.59 -18.75 13.00
C ASP A 22 16.02 -19.32 12.86
N VAL A 23 16.27 -20.17 11.85
CA VAL A 23 17.53 -20.94 11.69
C VAL A 23 18.41 -20.39 10.56
N MET A 24 17.92 -19.46 9.74
CA MET A 24 18.66 -18.87 8.62
C MET A 24 18.83 -17.34 8.71
N GLY A 25 18.62 -16.75 9.90
CA GLY A 25 18.98 -15.37 10.16
C GLY A 25 20.50 -15.18 10.07
N VAL A 26 20.96 -14.49 9.02
CA VAL A 26 22.35 -14.02 8.93
C VAL A 26 22.49 -12.82 9.86
N GLU A 27 23.28 -12.97 10.93
CA GLU A 27 23.68 -11.84 11.79
C GLU A 27 24.68 -10.93 11.05
N GLU A 28 24.19 -10.13 10.11
CA GLU A 28 24.94 -9.00 9.56
C GLU A 28 24.82 -7.79 10.51
N PHE A 29 25.96 -7.17 10.83
CA PHE A 29 26.00 -6.01 11.72
C PHE A 29 25.43 -4.78 11.00
N VAL A 30 24.12 -4.56 11.14
CA VAL A 30 23.42 -3.35 10.67
C VAL A 30 24.11 -2.12 11.26
N THR A 31 24.96 -1.50 10.46
CA THR A 31 25.78 -0.35 10.85
C THR A 31 25.06 0.90 10.39
N GLU A 32 24.44 1.61 11.34
CA GLU A 32 23.79 2.90 11.07
C GLU A 32 24.80 3.88 10.45
N LYS A 33 24.51 4.35 9.24
CA LYS A 33 25.29 5.34 8.50
C LYS A 33 24.41 6.53 8.15
N SER A 34 24.26 7.47 9.08
CA SER A 34 23.59 8.76 8.87
C SER A 34 24.45 9.72 8.01
N ALA A 35 24.73 9.31 6.78
CA ALA A 35 25.52 10.08 5.80
C ALA A 35 24.66 11.16 5.11
N ALA A 36 24.31 12.21 5.87
CA ALA A 36 23.57 13.37 5.35
C ALA A 36 24.44 14.25 4.44
N GLU A 37 24.73 13.77 3.22
CA GLU A 37 25.58 14.50 2.28
C GLU A 37 24.87 15.70 1.63
N GLY A 38 25.43 16.90 1.87
CA GLY A 38 25.36 18.03 0.94
C GLY A 38 24.10 18.91 0.95
N ASN A 39 22.99 18.51 1.58
CA ASN A 39 21.79 19.34 1.66
C ASN A 39 21.85 20.24 2.91
N PRO A 40 21.72 21.58 2.82
CA PRO A 40 21.67 22.44 4.00
C PRO A 40 20.43 22.10 4.83
N ASP A 41 20.62 21.82 6.12
CA ASP A 41 19.58 21.35 7.05
C ASP A 41 18.31 22.21 6.97
N PRO A 42 17.21 21.70 6.36
CA PRO A 42 16.02 22.48 6.09
C PRO A 42 15.01 22.43 7.25
N ILE A 43 15.28 21.65 8.30
CA ILE A 43 14.34 21.41 9.39
C ILE A 43 14.59 22.41 10.53
N ALA A 44 14.13 23.64 10.34
CA ALA A 44 14.09 24.65 11.40
C ALA A 44 12.83 24.54 12.26
N ASP A 45 12.92 25.03 13.51
CA ASP A 45 11.75 25.40 14.32
C ASP A 45 10.83 26.33 13.50
N ASP A 46 9.52 26.21 13.72
CA ASP A 46 8.58 27.23 13.26
C ASP A 46 8.89 28.61 13.88
N ARG A 47 8.46 29.66 13.18
CA ARG A 47 8.49 31.03 13.67
C ARG A 47 7.08 31.45 14.07
N ILE A 48 6.93 32.11 15.21
CA ILE A 48 5.61 32.46 15.75
C ILE A 48 4.96 33.59 14.95
N GLU A 49 5.80 34.45 14.34
CA GLU A 49 5.40 35.50 13.41
C GLU A 49 4.88 34.99 12.06
N ASP A 50 5.09 33.71 11.72
CA ASP A 50 4.58 33.09 10.49
C ASP A 50 3.21 32.37 10.73
N LYS A 51 2.62 32.51 11.92
CA LYS A 51 1.36 31.86 12.33
C LYS A 51 0.22 32.88 12.48
N HIS A 52 -0.88 32.66 11.77
CA HIS A 52 -1.98 33.64 11.69
C HIS A 52 -3.38 33.01 11.92
N PRO A 53 -3.64 32.41 13.10
CA PRO A 53 -4.95 31.83 13.40
C PRO A 53 -6.04 32.90 13.46
N VAL A 54 -7.23 32.60 12.91
CA VAL A 54 -8.34 33.55 12.79
C VAL A 54 -9.36 33.29 13.89
N PHE A 55 -9.48 34.24 14.82
CA PHE A 55 -10.45 34.16 15.91
C PHE A 55 -11.90 34.22 15.40
N ASP A 56 -12.68 33.18 15.73
CA ASP A 56 -14.09 32.99 15.43
C ASP A 56 -14.86 32.89 16.76
N GLU A 57 -15.56 33.97 17.14
CA GLU A 57 -16.30 34.07 18.41
C GLU A 57 -17.30 32.92 18.61
N SER A 58 -17.80 32.31 17.53
CA SER A 58 -18.81 31.25 17.58
C SER A 58 -18.24 29.82 17.64
N LEU A 59 -16.91 29.68 17.69
CA LEU A 59 -16.23 28.38 17.73
C LEU A 59 -15.73 28.04 19.14
N THR A 60 -16.67 27.62 19.99
CA THR A 60 -16.41 27.13 21.35
C THR A 60 -16.44 25.61 21.45
N ILE A 61 -15.57 25.04 22.28
CA ILE A 61 -15.53 23.63 22.65
C ILE A 61 -15.65 23.48 24.18
N ASP A 62 -16.43 22.51 24.64
CA ASP A 62 -16.48 22.12 26.05
C ASP A 62 -15.45 21.01 26.31
N GLU A 63 -14.51 21.24 27.22
CA GLU A 63 -13.46 20.28 27.56
C GLU A 63 -13.46 19.92 29.05
N THR A 64 -13.25 18.63 29.35
CA THR A 64 -13.33 18.07 30.70
C THR A 64 -11.96 17.93 31.34
N PHE A 65 -11.66 18.78 32.32
CA PHE A 65 -10.46 18.74 33.14
C PHE A 65 -10.80 18.14 34.50
N GLY A 66 -10.64 16.82 34.65
CA GLY A 66 -11.02 16.08 35.85
C GLY A 66 -12.54 16.18 36.12
N PRO A 67 -13.00 16.70 37.28
CA PRO A 67 -14.42 16.86 37.58
C PRO A 67 -15.06 18.10 36.95
N CYS A 68 -14.30 18.95 36.25
CA CYS A 68 -14.76 20.24 35.73
C CYS A 68 -14.90 20.22 34.21
N VAL A 69 -16.02 20.73 33.69
CA VAL A 69 -16.19 21.05 32.26
C VAL A 69 -15.93 22.54 32.06
N VAL A 70 -15.13 22.90 31.06
CA VAL A 70 -14.72 24.27 30.75
C VAL A 70 -15.01 24.57 29.28
N THR A 71 -15.87 25.56 29.02
CA THR A 71 -16.11 26.08 27.67
C THR A 71 -14.93 26.99 27.27
N LEU A 72 -14.22 26.61 26.21
CA LEU A 72 -13.05 27.32 25.68
C LEU A 72 -13.31 27.76 24.23
N ASN A 73 -12.72 28.87 23.81
CA ASN A 73 -12.59 29.21 22.39
C ASN A 73 -11.11 29.09 21.99
N LYS A 74 -10.82 28.20 21.05
CA LYS A 74 -9.44 27.87 20.60
C LYS A 74 -9.09 28.44 19.23
N SER A 75 -10.01 29.09 18.54
CA SER A 75 -9.84 29.55 17.16
C SER A 75 -8.70 30.54 16.92
N GLY A 76 -8.34 31.33 17.94
CA GLY A 76 -7.18 32.23 17.93
C GLY A 76 -5.94 31.68 18.67
N SER A 77 -5.91 30.37 18.99
CA SER A 77 -4.82 29.75 19.73
C SER A 77 -3.78 29.08 18.81
N ILE A 78 -2.56 28.92 19.32
CA ILE A 78 -1.46 28.22 18.64
C ILE A 78 -0.93 27.18 19.62
N THR A 79 -0.97 25.90 19.25
CA THR A 79 -0.44 24.79 20.05
C THR A 79 1.01 24.51 19.63
N LYS A 80 1.95 24.51 20.59
CA LYS A 80 3.36 24.20 20.32
C LYS A 80 3.62 22.71 20.58
N LEU A 81 4.03 21.96 19.58
CA LEU A 81 4.41 20.56 19.72
C LEU A 81 5.92 20.37 19.75
N ASP A 82 6.41 19.61 20.73
CA ASP A 82 7.83 19.26 20.91
C ASP A 82 7.99 17.81 21.43
N ILE A 83 9.19 17.24 21.30
CA ILE A 83 9.51 15.89 21.80
C ILE A 83 10.32 16.00 23.09
N ALA A 84 9.68 15.75 24.23
CA ALA A 84 10.31 15.80 25.54
C ALA A 84 11.07 14.48 25.85
N PRO A 85 12.14 14.51 26.68
CA PRO A 85 12.69 13.28 27.25
C PRO A 85 11.68 12.64 28.21
N PHE A 86 11.73 11.31 28.36
CA PHE A 86 10.97 10.61 29.41
C PHE A 86 11.42 11.06 30.82
N ASP A 87 10.52 10.93 31.80
CA ASP A 87 10.85 11.22 33.19
C ASP A 87 11.89 10.25 33.75
N ALA A 88 12.65 10.69 34.76
CA ALA A 88 13.73 9.91 35.35
C ALA A 88 13.23 8.56 35.90
N GLY A 89 13.86 7.47 35.46
CA GLY A 89 13.44 6.09 35.73
C GLY A 89 12.51 5.47 34.68
N LYS A 90 12.12 6.21 33.63
CA LYS A 90 11.34 5.72 32.47
C LYS A 90 12.10 5.83 31.13
N GLU A 91 13.39 6.19 31.15
CA GLU A 91 14.21 6.43 29.96
C GLU A 91 14.30 5.20 29.04
N SER A 92 14.46 4.00 29.62
CA SER A 92 14.57 2.74 28.87
C SER A 92 13.34 2.35 28.07
N ILE A 93 12.16 2.88 28.41
CA ILE A 93 10.94 2.73 27.58
C ILE A 93 11.11 3.49 26.25
N GLY A 94 11.79 4.64 26.31
CA GLY A 94 12.20 5.44 25.16
C GLY A 94 13.38 4.87 24.36
N ASP A 95 13.92 3.71 24.73
CA ASP A 95 14.92 2.96 23.97
C ASP A 95 14.45 1.56 23.54
N GLN A 96 13.29 1.12 24.04
CA GLN A 96 12.73 -0.19 23.71
C GLN A 96 11.97 -0.17 22.37
N LEU A 97 12.17 -1.23 21.58
CA LEU A 97 11.29 -1.62 20.49
C LEU A 97 10.29 -2.70 20.96
N PHE A 98 9.00 -2.50 20.67
CA PHE A 98 7.94 -3.51 20.87
C PHE A 98 7.60 -4.19 19.54
N ARG A 99 6.82 -5.28 19.59
CA ARG A 99 6.45 -6.09 18.40
C ARG A 99 5.04 -5.83 17.88
N SER A 100 4.16 -5.19 18.66
CA SER A 100 2.82 -4.81 18.19
C SER A 100 2.47 -3.37 18.52
N TYR A 101 1.56 -2.80 17.72
CA TYR A 101 1.02 -1.45 17.92
C TYR A 101 0.09 -1.41 19.17
N ALA A 102 -0.11 -2.55 19.87
CA ALA A 102 -0.72 -2.66 21.20
C ALA A 102 0.26 -3.00 22.37
N ASP A 103 1.34 -3.77 22.16
CA ASP A 103 2.22 -4.29 23.23
C ASP A 103 2.88 -3.18 24.07
N ALA A 104 3.09 -2.01 23.46
CA ALA A 104 3.56 -0.79 24.12
C ALA A 104 2.61 -0.31 25.24
N ALA A 105 1.31 -0.66 25.19
CA ALA A 105 0.33 -0.33 26.24
C ALA A 105 0.73 -0.91 27.59
N LEU A 106 1.10 -2.19 27.57
CA LEU A 106 1.27 -3.04 28.75
C LEU A 106 2.62 -2.79 29.45
N LYS A 107 3.21 -1.63 29.18
CA LYS A 107 4.60 -1.22 29.42
C LYS A 107 4.69 0.28 29.70
N LEU A 108 3.81 1.09 29.11
CA LEU A 108 3.55 2.45 29.55
C LEU A 108 2.66 2.46 30.81
N ASP A 109 2.85 3.48 31.65
CA ASP A 109 2.10 3.73 32.88
C ASP A 109 2.04 5.25 33.09
N LEU A 110 1.21 5.90 32.27
CA LEU A 110 1.02 7.35 32.10
C LEU A 110 -0.41 7.55 31.53
N PRO A 111 -0.91 8.78 31.36
CA PRO A 111 -1.86 9.09 30.28
C PRO A 111 -1.10 9.11 28.95
N TRP A 112 -1.63 8.51 27.89
CA TRP A 112 -1.01 8.60 26.56
C TRP A 112 -2.04 8.67 25.43
N MET A 113 -1.60 9.13 24.25
CA MET A 113 -2.44 9.62 23.15
C MET A 113 -2.18 8.83 21.86
N PRO A 114 -3.21 8.50 21.06
CA PRO A 114 -3.00 7.91 19.75
C PRO A 114 -2.30 8.86 18.77
N SER A 115 -1.10 8.47 18.34
CA SER A 115 -0.37 9.04 17.21
C SER A 115 -1.04 8.74 15.85
N MET A 116 -0.71 9.52 14.81
CA MET A 116 -1.17 9.24 13.43
C MET A 116 -0.81 7.82 12.99
N GLU A 117 0.41 7.42 13.36
CA GLU A 117 0.93 6.06 13.39
C GLU A 117 -0.13 5.00 13.78
N VAL A 118 -0.83 5.17 14.91
CA VAL A 118 -1.84 4.20 15.39
C VAL A 118 -2.88 3.95 14.34
N VAL A 119 -3.47 5.05 13.86
CA VAL A 119 -4.67 5.02 13.04
C VAL A 119 -4.31 4.30 11.76
N GLN A 120 -3.14 4.60 11.20
CA GLN A 120 -2.59 3.89 10.06
C GLN A 120 -2.32 2.39 10.30
N GLY A 121 -1.82 1.99 11.48
CA GLY A 121 -1.62 0.57 11.81
C GLY A 121 -2.92 -0.19 12.05
N MET A 122 -3.90 0.37 12.76
CA MET A 122 -5.25 -0.20 12.86
C MET A 122 -5.89 -0.38 11.47
N LEU A 123 -5.65 0.56 10.57
CA LEU A 123 -6.11 0.48 9.20
C LEU A 123 -5.33 -0.51 8.34
N LYS A 124 -4.15 -0.99 8.76
CA LYS A 124 -3.30 -1.86 7.95
C LYS A 124 -3.88 -3.28 7.81
N PRO A 125 -4.17 -4.06 8.88
CA PRO A 125 -4.87 -5.33 8.74
C PRO A 125 -6.24 -5.21 8.06
N PHE A 126 -6.89 -4.03 8.13
CA PHE A 126 -8.10 -3.75 7.35
C PHE A 126 -7.80 -3.66 5.85
N ASN A 127 -6.87 -2.79 5.46
CA ASN A 127 -6.47 -2.54 4.08
C ASN A 127 -6.03 -3.84 3.36
N ASP A 128 -5.19 -4.65 4.01
CA ASP A 128 -4.69 -5.90 3.43
C ASP A 128 -5.80 -6.92 3.19
N GLY A 129 -6.67 -7.07 4.20
CA GLY A 129 -7.78 -7.98 4.12
C GLY A 129 -8.83 -7.52 3.10
N LEU A 130 -9.03 -6.21 2.93
CA LEU A 130 -9.80 -5.66 1.82
C LEU A 130 -9.18 -6.06 0.47
N TYR A 131 -7.86 -5.91 0.31
CA TYR A 131 -7.15 -6.28 -0.92
C TYR A 131 -7.21 -7.78 -1.21
N ALA A 132 -7.05 -8.61 -0.18
CA ALA A 132 -7.19 -10.06 -0.27
C ALA A 132 -8.62 -10.47 -0.67
N ALA A 133 -9.66 -9.81 -0.12
CA ALA A 133 -11.04 -10.03 -0.55
C ALA A 133 -11.26 -9.65 -2.02
N VAL A 134 -10.73 -8.50 -2.46
CA VAL A 134 -10.81 -8.04 -3.86
C VAL A 134 -10.13 -9.04 -4.80
N GLU A 135 -8.89 -9.46 -4.53
CA GLU A 135 -8.14 -10.41 -5.37
C GLU A 135 -8.81 -11.79 -5.41
N LEU A 136 -9.29 -12.32 -4.27
CA LEU A 136 -9.99 -13.61 -4.20
C LEU A 136 -11.31 -13.59 -4.98
N ALA A 137 -12.11 -12.53 -4.83
CA ALA A 137 -13.38 -12.39 -5.53
C ALA A 137 -13.19 -12.15 -7.03
N ALA A 138 -12.26 -11.25 -7.40
CA ALA A 138 -11.93 -10.96 -8.81
C ALA A 138 -11.30 -12.16 -9.53
N GLN A 139 -10.53 -13.00 -8.83
CA GLN A 139 -10.01 -14.24 -9.41
C GLN A 139 -11.13 -15.22 -9.78
N SER A 140 -12.14 -15.34 -8.92
CA SER A 140 -13.14 -16.39 -8.96
C SER A 140 -14.49 -16.00 -9.57
N GLY A 141 -14.80 -14.70 -9.70
CA GLY A 141 -16.14 -14.21 -9.98
C GLY A 141 -17.17 -14.57 -8.90
N SER A 142 -16.71 -14.68 -7.65
CA SER A 142 -17.55 -15.04 -6.50
C SER A 142 -17.98 -13.83 -5.68
N GLN A 143 -18.81 -14.04 -4.66
CA GLN A 143 -19.31 -12.98 -3.75
C GLN A 143 -19.96 -11.79 -4.48
N GLY A 144 -20.53 -11.99 -5.67
CA GLY A 144 -21.15 -10.91 -6.45
C GLY A 144 -20.18 -10.03 -7.25
N ALA A 145 -18.89 -10.38 -7.34
CA ALA A 145 -17.92 -9.66 -8.14
C ALA A 145 -18.22 -9.75 -9.65
N GLY A 146 -18.28 -8.60 -10.33
CA GLY A 146 -18.45 -8.49 -11.78
C GLY A 146 -17.23 -8.96 -12.61
N ILE A 147 -16.09 -9.22 -11.96
CA ILE A 147 -14.83 -9.64 -12.58
C ILE A 147 -14.56 -11.11 -12.26
N ASN A 148 -14.26 -11.91 -13.29
CA ASN A 148 -13.81 -13.30 -13.17
C ASN A 148 -12.54 -13.50 -14.00
N LYS A 149 -11.39 -13.21 -13.38
CA LYS A 149 -10.07 -13.20 -14.02
C LYS A 149 -9.63 -14.61 -14.46
N ALA A 150 -9.89 -15.64 -13.65
CA ALA A 150 -9.56 -17.02 -14.02
C ALA A 150 -10.33 -17.48 -15.27
N GLN A 151 -11.64 -17.19 -15.36
CA GLN A 151 -12.43 -17.55 -16.55
C GLN A 151 -12.03 -16.70 -17.77
N LEU A 152 -11.77 -15.41 -17.60
CA LEU A 152 -11.25 -14.55 -18.67
C LEU A 152 -9.95 -15.10 -19.27
N PHE A 153 -8.98 -15.49 -18.43
CA PHE A 153 -7.71 -16.02 -18.90
C PHE A 153 -7.85 -17.40 -19.56
N LYS A 154 -8.81 -18.22 -19.10
CA LYS A 154 -9.19 -19.48 -19.78
C LYS A 154 -9.81 -19.24 -21.16
N ASP A 155 -10.69 -18.25 -21.29
CA ASP A 155 -11.33 -17.89 -22.56
C ASP A 155 -10.33 -17.29 -23.56
N LEU A 156 -9.46 -16.38 -23.10
CA LEU A 156 -8.36 -15.81 -23.89
C LEU A 156 -7.41 -16.91 -24.37
N LEU A 157 -7.01 -17.83 -23.49
CA LEU A 157 -6.18 -18.97 -23.85
C LEU A 157 -6.85 -19.84 -24.93
N ALA A 158 -8.13 -20.19 -24.75
CA ALA A 158 -8.86 -21.02 -25.71
C ALA A 158 -8.93 -20.36 -27.10
N ALA A 159 -9.19 -19.05 -27.16
CA ALA A 159 -9.25 -18.31 -28.42
C ALA A 159 -7.86 -18.10 -29.08
N LEU A 160 -6.79 -17.95 -28.29
CA LEU A 160 -5.41 -17.90 -28.81
C LEU A 160 -4.93 -19.28 -29.30
N VAL A 161 -5.33 -20.37 -28.64
CA VAL A 161 -5.10 -21.75 -29.11
C VAL A 161 -5.82 -22.02 -30.44
N ASP A 162 -7.07 -21.59 -30.58
CA ASP A 162 -7.78 -21.66 -31.86
C ASP A 162 -7.07 -20.85 -32.95
N ARG A 163 -6.72 -19.59 -32.70
CA ARG A 163 -5.96 -18.75 -33.64
C ARG A 163 -4.59 -19.36 -34.01
N SER A 164 -3.88 -19.99 -33.08
CA SER A 164 -2.62 -20.70 -33.37
C SER A 164 -2.79 -21.88 -34.35
N SER A 165 -4.00 -22.44 -34.42
CA SER A 165 -4.36 -23.54 -35.32
C SER A 165 -4.97 -23.05 -36.64
N ASN A 166 -5.85 -22.04 -36.57
CA ASN A 166 -6.82 -21.68 -37.59
C ASN A 166 -6.70 -20.25 -38.15
N GLY A 167 -5.88 -19.38 -37.53
CA GLY A 167 -5.66 -17.99 -37.95
C GLY A 167 -4.88 -17.82 -39.27
N THR A 168 -4.49 -16.59 -39.59
CA THR A 168 -3.65 -16.31 -40.77
C THR A 168 -2.24 -16.90 -40.62
N PRO A 169 -1.48 -17.16 -41.71
CA PRO A 169 -0.13 -17.73 -41.61
C PRO A 169 0.81 -16.96 -40.69
N ASP A 170 0.71 -15.63 -40.68
CA ASP A 170 1.53 -14.74 -39.85
C ASP A 170 1.02 -14.64 -38.40
N GLU A 171 -0.30 -14.80 -38.20
CA GLU A 171 -0.93 -14.80 -36.86
C GLU A 171 -0.61 -16.06 -36.05
N LYS A 172 -0.60 -17.25 -36.68
CA LYS A 172 -0.45 -18.54 -35.99
C LYS A 172 0.71 -18.61 -34.99
N PRO A 173 1.97 -18.26 -35.34
CA PRO A 173 3.07 -18.29 -34.38
C PRO A 173 2.88 -17.26 -33.25
N LEU A 174 2.40 -16.06 -33.57
CA LEU A 174 2.20 -14.99 -32.59
C LEU A 174 1.10 -15.35 -31.57
N ALA A 175 0.04 -16.01 -32.02
CA ALA A 175 -1.01 -16.55 -31.18
C ALA A 175 -0.53 -17.73 -30.32
N ALA A 176 0.39 -18.56 -30.82
CA ALA A 176 1.02 -19.64 -30.04
C ALA A 176 1.91 -19.10 -28.90
N ASP A 177 2.69 -18.06 -29.15
CA ASP A 177 3.50 -17.37 -28.13
C ASP A 177 2.60 -16.74 -27.04
N ALA A 178 1.54 -16.05 -27.45
CA ALA A 178 0.56 -15.46 -26.52
C ALA A 178 -0.18 -16.53 -25.70
N ALA A 179 -0.61 -17.62 -26.34
CA ALA A 179 -1.21 -18.77 -25.65
C ALA A 179 -0.24 -19.42 -24.65
N SER A 180 1.06 -19.48 -24.96
CA SER A 180 2.06 -20.03 -24.06
C SER A 180 2.18 -19.22 -22.77
N LEU A 181 2.10 -17.88 -22.86
CA LEU A 181 2.10 -17.00 -21.70
C LEU A 181 0.83 -17.15 -20.85
N PHE A 182 -0.36 -17.17 -21.45
CA PHE A 182 -1.61 -17.37 -20.70
C PHE A 182 -1.72 -18.78 -20.08
N ALA A 183 -1.21 -19.81 -20.74
CA ALA A 183 -1.10 -21.16 -20.19
C ALA A 183 -0.16 -21.20 -18.98
N ALA A 184 1.01 -20.56 -19.07
CA ALA A 184 1.97 -20.43 -17.96
C ALA A 184 1.36 -19.66 -16.78
N ALA A 185 0.66 -18.55 -17.04
CA ALA A 185 0.03 -17.72 -16.02
C ALA A 185 -1.12 -18.45 -15.28
N LEU A 186 -1.92 -19.25 -16.00
CA LEU A 186 -2.92 -20.12 -15.37
C LEU A 186 -2.25 -21.21 -14.51
N GLN A 187 -1.26 -21.92 -15.04
CA GLN A 187 -0.50 -22.93 -14.29
C GLN A 187 0.21 -22.35 -13.06
N ALA A 188 0.68 -21.10 -13.12
CA ALA A 188 1.25 -20.38 -11.98
C ALA A 188 0.25 -20.15 -10.83
N SER A 189 -1.05 -20.03 -11.14
CA SER A 189 -2.15 -20.01 -10.16
C SER A 189 -2.62 -21.39 -9.67
N GLY A 190 -1.98 -22.48 -10.11
CA GLY A 190 -2.38 -23.85 -9.77
C GLY A 190 -3.49 -24.43 -10.65
N GLU A 191 -3.93 -23.72 -11.70
CA GLU A 191 -4.95 -24.20 -12.64
C GLU A 191 -4.40 -25.30 -13.55
N THR A 192 -5.19 -26.36 -13.76
CA THR A 192 -4.83 -27.45 -14.68
C THR A 192 -5.18 -27.06 -16.12
N VAL A 193 -4.15 -26.83 -16.93
CA VAL A 193 -4.29 -26.36 -18.32
C VAL A 193 -4.01 -27.49 -19.31
N THR A 194 -4.91 -27.69 -20.28
CA THR A 194 -4.73 -28.63 -21.40
C THR A 194 -4.60 -27.86 -22.71
N VAL A 195 -3.44 -27.93 -23.36
CA VAL A 195 -3.09 -27.19 -24.60
C VAL A 195 -2.23 -28.06 -25.53
N PRO A 196 -2.10 -27.72 -26.83
CA PRO A 196 -1.22 -28.42 -27.76
C PRO A 196 0.25 -28.51 -27.27
N PRO A 197 1.01 -29.58 -27.60
CA PRO A 197 2.34 -29.81 -27.02
C PRO A 197 3.36 -28.68 -27.19
N ALA A 198 3.32 -27.93 -28.29
CA ALA A 198 4.19 -26.78 -28.50
C ALA A 198 3.91 -25.64 -27.48
N ILE A 199 2.64 -25.34 -27.25
CA ILE A 199 2.18 -24.32 -26.29
C ILE A 199 2.45 -24.79 -24.85
N ALA A 200 2.29 -26.09 -24.57
CA ALA A 200 2.70 -26.67 -23.28
C ALA A 200 4.20 -26.54 -23.02
N SER A 201 5.05 -26.76 -24.04
CA SER A 201 6.50 -26.60 -23.93
C SER A 201 6.92 -25.14 -23.74
N GLY A 202 6.26 -24.20 -24.43
CA GLY A 202 6.48 -22.76 -24.22
C GLY A 202 6.06 -22.32 -22.82
N ALA A 203 4.92 -22.79 -22.34
CA ALA A 203 4.42 -22.51 -21.00
C ALA A 203 5.36 -23.02 -19.90
N SER A 204 5.90 -24.24 -20.04
CA SER A 204 6.91 -24.78 -19.12
C SER A 204 8.15 -23.89 -19.08
N SER A 205 8.69 -23.49 -20.23
CA SER A 205 9.90 -22.65 -20.29
C SER A 205 9.70 -21.30 -19.60
N LEU A 206 8.50 -20.70 -19.68
CA LEU A 206 8.18 -19.45 -18.99
C LEU A 206 8.04 -19.66 -17.48
N LEU A 207 7.41 -20.76 -17.04
CA LEU A 207 7.34 -21.14 -15.62
C LEU A 207 8.74 -21.40 -15.03
N ASP A 208 9.59 -22.12 -15.75
CA ASP A 208 10.97 -22.40 -15.32
C ASP A 208 11.78 -21.10 -15.19
N ALA A 209 11.60 -20.14 -16.10
CA ALA A 209 12.21 -18.81 -16.00
C ALA A 209 11.65 -17.97 -14.83
N LEU A 210 10.34 -18.04 -14.53
CA LEU A 210 9.77 -17.39 -13.34
C LEU A 210 10.28 -18.05 -12.05
N ASN A 211 10.36 -19.38 -11.99
CA ASN A 211 10.84 -20.10 -10.81
C ASN A 211 12.34 -19.89 -10.55
N ALA A 212 13.13 -19.58 -11.58
CA ALA A 212 14.53 -19.20 -11.44
C ALA A 212 14.72 -17.77 -10.90
N ASP A 213 13.75 -16.87 -11.12
CA ASP A 213 13.72 -15.52 -10.56
C ASP A 213 12.91 -15.48 -9.26
N SER A 214 13.59 -15.73 -8.13
CA SER A 214 12.98 -15.61 -6.80
C SER A 214 12.45 -14.20 -6.48
N SER A 215 13.05 -13.15 -7.06
CA SER A 215 12.64 -11.75 -6.82
C SER A 215 11.28 -11.42 -7.45
N SER A 216 10.94 -12.05 -8.57
CA SER A 216 9.63 -11.93 -9.20
C SER A 216 8.62 -12.98 -8.72
N SER A 217 9.07 -14.16 -8.27
CA SER A 217 8.18 -15.31 -8.02
C SER A 217 7.78 -15.55 -6.57
N GLN A 218 8.49 -15.00 -5.58
CA GLN A 218 8.19 -15.22 -4.15
C GLN A 218 7.03 -14.31 -3.67
N PRO A 219 5.91 -14.86 -3.17
CA PRO A 219 4.83 -14.07 -2.58
C PRO A 219 5.25 -13.34 -1.30
N ILE A 220 4.68 -12.16 -1.05
CA ILE A 220 4.97 -11.30 0.10
C ILE A 220 3.72 -10.55 0.58
N GLY A 221 3.70 -10.19 1.87
CA GLY A 221 2.54 -9.54 2.50
C GLY A 221 1.34 -10.48 2.54
N PHE A 222 0.12 -9.93 2.44
CA PHE A 222 -1.11 -10.74 2.45
C PHE A 222 -1.16 -11.85 1.39
N TYR A 223 -0.33 -11.79 0.34
CA TYR A 223 -0.25 -12.87 -0.65
C TYR A 223 0.28 -14.21 -0.08
N THR A 224 0.89 -14.23 1.12
CA THR A 224 1.31 -15.47 1.81
C THR A 224 0.22 -16.09 2.69
N TRP A 225 -0.93 -15.42 2.88
CA TRP A 225 -1.96 -15.90 3.82
C TRP A 225 -2.65 -17.21 3.40
N ASN A 226 -2.69 -17.53 2.10
CA ASN A 226 -3.17 -18.82 1.60
C ASN A 226 -2.67 -19.13 0.16
N PRO A 227 -2.65 -20.42 -0.26
CA PRO A 227 -2.13 -20.81 -1.57
C PRO A 227 -2.86 -20.24 -2.79
N LEU A 228 -4.11 -19.79 -2.66
CA LEU A 228 -4.82 -19.16 -3.78
C LEU A 228 -4.32 -17.73 -4.00
N LEU A 229 -4.00 -16.99 -2.93
CA LEU A 229 -3.33 -15.69 -3.03
C LEU A 229 -1.89 -15.83 -3.55
N GLU A 230 -1.14 -16.84 -3.09
CA GLU A 230 0.20 -17.15 -3.64
C GLU A 230 0.14 -17.43 -5.15
N GLY A 231 -0.88 -18.17 -5.58
CA GLY A 231 -1.16 -18.47 -6.98
C GLY A 231 -1.53 -17.23 -7.80
N ILE A 232 -2.37 -16.34 -7.26
CA ILE A 232 -2.73 -15.05 -7.88
C ILE A 232 -1.47 -14.17 -8.07
N PHE A 233 -0.63 -14.06 -7.04
CA PHE A 233 0.62 -13.31 -7.11
C PHE A 233 1.52 -13.81 -8.25
N ARG A 234 1.75 -15.14 -8.33
CA ARG A 234 2.61 -15.75 -9.36
C ARG A 234 2.00 -15.66 -10.76
N GLN A 235 0.68 -15.78 -10.90
CA GLN A 235 -0.04 -15.56 -12.16
C GLN A 235 0.15 -14.15 -12.69
N ASP A 236 -0.05 -13.13 -11.86
CA ASP A 236 0.04 -11.75 -12.31
C ASP A 236 1.51 -11.33 -12.53
N ARG A 237 2.46 -11.85 -11.74
CA ARG A 237 3.90 -11.67 -11.99
C ARG A 237 4.36 -12.27 -13.32
N MET A 238 3.78 -13.39 -13.74
CA MET A 238 3.96 -13.95 -15.09
C MET A 238 3.43 -12.97 -16.16
N LEU A 239 2.22 -12.43 -15.97
CA LEU A 239 1.57 -11.51 -16.92
C LEU A 239 2.17 -10.10 -16.93
N GLN A 240 2.93 -9.74 -15.90
CA GLN A 240 3.82 -8.56 -15.84
C GLN A 240 5.15 -8.77 -16.59
N CYS A 241 5.42 -9.97 -17.13
CA CYS A 241 6.57 -10.29 -17.97
C CYS A 241 7.94 -9.96 -17.35
N ARG A 242 8.07 -10.03 -16.01
CA ARG A 242 9.23 -9.48 -15.27
C ARG A 242 10.53 -10.24 -15.51
N SER A 243 10.50 -11.58 -15.51
CA SER A 243 11.66 -12.44 -15.75
C SER A 243 11.91 -12.73 -17.23
N GLN A 244 10.85 -13.06 -17.99
CA GLN A 244 10.91 -13.31 -19.43
C GLN A 244 9.63 -12.80 -20.11
N CYS A 245 9.79 -12.00 -21.17
CA CYS A 245 8.67 -11.54 -22.01
C CYS A 245 8.58 -12.37 -23.30
N PRO A 246 7.38 -12.62 -23.86
CA PRO A 246 7.24 -13.01 -25.26
C PRO A 246 7.58 -11.84 -26.20
N ALA A 247 7.74 -12.11 -27.49
CA ALA A 247 7.97 -11.07 -28.49
C ALA A 247 6.76 -10.12 -28.63
N PHE A 248 7.00 -8.88 -29.10
CA PHE A 248 5.96 -7.85 -29.31
C PHE A 248 4.73 -8.37 -30.07
N GLY A 249 4.93 -9.28 -31.04
CA GLY A 249 3.85 -9.88 -31.82
C GLY A 249 2.82 -10.68 -31.00
N ALA A 250 3.19 -11.24 -29.85
CA ALA A 250 2.23 -11.91 -28.95
C ALA A 250 1.20 -10.92 -28.36
N PHE A 251 1.64 -9.71 -28.03
CA PHE A 251 0.76 -8.62 -27.58
C PHE A 251 -0.10 -8.08 -28.74
N ALA A 252 0.47 -7.99 -29.94
CA ALA A 252 -0.29 -7.64 -31.15
C ALA A 252 -1.36 -8.69 -31.53
N ALA A 253 -1.06 -9.98 -31.40
CA ALA A 253 -2.03 -11.06 -31.60
C ALA A 253 -3.14 -11.02 -30.53
N THR A 254 -2.79 -10.72 -29.27
CA THR A 254 -3.78 -10.49 -28.21
C THR A 254 -4.65 -9.26 -28.52
N ALA A 255 -4.07 -8.15 -28.98
CA ALA A 255 -4.80 -6.96 -29.39
C ALA A 255 -5.77 -7.23 -30.56
N SER A 256 -5.33 -8.00 -31.57
CA SER A 256 -6.16 -8.51 -32.68
C SER A 256 -7.32 -9.40 -32.20
N LEU A 257 -7.10 -10.19 -31.13
CA LEU A 257 -8.17 -10.98 -30.50
C LEU A 257 -9.19 -10.09 -29.80
N LEU A 258 -8.75 -9.15 -28.96
CA LEU A 258 -9.63 -8.21 -28.26
C LEU A 258 -10.45 -7.35 -29.26
N ASN A 259 -9.82 -6.87 -30.35
CA ASN A 259 -10.53 -6.15 -31.41
C ASN A 259 -11.62 -6.97 -32.12
N SER A 260 -11.43 -8.29 -32.24
CA SER A 260 -12.44 -9.18 -32.83
C SER A 260 -13.56 -9.59 -31.87
N ASN A 261 -13.36 -9.44 -30.56
CA ASN A 261 -14.26 -9.94 -29.53
C ASN A 261 -14.46 -8.89 -28.43
N ALA A 262 -15.54 -8.12 -28.58
CA ALA A 262 -15.89 -7.03 -27.67
C ALA A 262 -16.14 -7.49 -26.22
N ASP A 263 -16.62 -8.72 -26.01
CA ASP A 263 -16.80 -9.28 -24.66
C ASP A 263 -15.43 -9.50 -23.98
N LEU A 264 -14.49 -10.18 -24.65
CA LEU A 264 -13.13 -10.34 -24.15
C LEU A 264 -12.44 -8.99 -23.95
N SER A 265 -12.60 -8.03 -24.87
CA SER A 265 -12.07 -6.67 -24.73
C SER A 265 -12.68 -5.90 -23.55
N SER A 266 -13.95 -6.14 -23.21
CA SER A 266 -14.62 -5.49 -22.09
C SER A 266 -14.22 -6.11 -20.76
N ARG A 267 -14.16 -7.45 -20.68
CA ARG A 267 -13.73 -8.18 -19.47
C ARG A 267 -12.25 -7.95 -19.16
N PHE A 268 -11.40 -7.89 -20.19
CA PHE A 268 -9.99 -7.53 -20.04
C PHE A 268 -9.80 -6.05 -19.68
N GLY A 269 -10.65 -5.15 -20.20
CA GLY A 269 -10.76 -3.77 -19.71
C GLY A 269 -11.01 -3.72 -18.21
N GLY A 270 -12.08 -4.36 -17.72
CA GLY A 270 -12.45 -4.33 -16.30
C GLY A 270 -11.36 -4.83 -15.34
N VAL A 271 -10.56 -5.83 -15.73
CA VAL A 271 -9.40 -6.29 -14.92
C VAL A 271 -8.31 -5.20 -14.83
N LEU A 272 -8.07 -4.46 -15.91
CA LEU A 272 -7.13 -3.34 -15.92
C LEU A 272 -7.70 -2.13 -15.17
N ASP A 273 -8.98 -1.80 -15.36
CA ASP A 273 -9.66 -0.71 -14.66
C ASP A 273 -9.66 -0.94 -13.13
N LEU A 274 -9.84 -2.19 -12.69
CA LEU A 274 -9.71 -2.59 -11.29
C LEU A 274 -8.31 -2.30 -10.74
N TYR A 275 -7.23 -2.78 -11.38
CA TYR A 275 -5.88 -2.56 -10.86
C TYR A 275 -5.42 -1.10 -10.97
N ALA A 276 -5.91 -0.36 -11.98
CA ALA A 276 -5.66 1.07 -12.11
C ALA A 276 -6.34 1.90 -11.00
N GLY A 277 -7.57 1.55 -10.63
CA GLY A 277 -8.30 2.20 -9.53
C GLY A 277 -7.82 1.77 -8.14
N MET A 278 -7.52 0.48 -7.94
CA MET A 278 -7.03 -0.07 -6.67
C MET A 278 -5.64 0.44 -6.31
N THR A 279 -4.69 0.53 -7.26
CA THR A 279 -3.38 1.15 -7.01
C THR A 279 -3.26 2.48 -7.74
N ASN A 280 -2.96 2.43 -9.06
CA ASN A 280 -2.60 3.59 -9.89
C ASN A 280 -2.54 3.21 -11.39
N PRO A 281 -2.54 4.19 -12.31
CA PRO A 281 -2.24 4.00 -13.74
C PRO A 281 -0.94 3.23 -14.01
N PHE A 282 -0.83 2.60 -15.18
CA PHE A 282 0.23 1.65 -15.48
C PHE A 282 1.58 2.26 -15.89
N ALA A 283 2.67 1.60 -15.46
CA ALA A 283 4.05 1.90 -15.84
C ALA A 283 4.50 1.17 -17.11
N ASP A 284 3.82 0.08 -17.46
CA ASP A 284 4.05 -0.80 -18.61
C ASP A 284 2.82 -0.76 -19.53
N TRP A 285 2.99 -0.94 -20.85
CA TRP A 285 1.91 -0.93 -21.84
C TRP A 285 1.22 -2.29 -21.99
N SER A 286 -0.05 -2.28 -22.33
CA SER A 286 -0.91 -3.47 -22.47
C SER A 286 -1.29 -3.77 -23.93
N PRO A 287 -1.93 -4.92 -24.22
CA PRO A 287 -2.57 -5.16 -25.51
C PRO A 287 -3.64 -4.12 -25.89
N ARG A 288 -4.24 -3.38 -24.94
CA ARG A 288 -5.24 -2.32 -25.20
C ARG A 288 -4.60 -1.16 -25.97
N ASP A 289 -3.37 -0.79 -25.59
CA ASP A 289 -2.60 0.30 -26.19
C ASP A 289 -2.14 -0.03 -27.61
N VAL A 290 -2.08 -1.33 -27.94
CA VAL A 290 -1.78 -1.86 -29.27
C VAL A 290 -3.04 -2.01 -30.15
N GLN A 291 -4.25 -2.09 -29.57
CA GLN A 291 -5.52 -2.24 -30.32
C GLN A 291 -5.70 -1.23 -31.48
N PRO A 292 -5.39 0.08 -31.35
CA PRO A 292 -5.56 1.04 -32.44
C PRO A 292 -4.70 0.76 -33.68
N LEU A 293 -3.63 -0.02 -33.53
CA LEU A 293 -2.67 -0.35 -34.60
C LEU A 293 -2.92 -1.71 -35.26
N VAL A 294 -3.82 -2.53 -34.69
CA VAL A 294 -4.08 -3.91 -35.16
C VAL A 294 -5.59 -4.16 -35.34
N PRO A 295 -6.28 -3.40 -36.21
CA PRO A 295 -7.73 -3.47 -36.37
C PRO A 295 -8.24 -4.83 -36.91
N THR A 296 -7.38 -5.62 -37.56
CA THR A 296 -7.72 -6.93 -38.15
C THR A 296 -6.57 -7.93 -38.00
N PRO A 297 -6.82 -9.25 -38.05
CA PRO A 297 -5.77 -10.27 -38.12
C PRO A 297 -4.78 -10.07 -39.27
N ASP A 298 -5.23 -9.61 -40.44
CA ASP A 298 -4.37 -9.35 -41.60
C ASP A 298 -3.30 -8.29 -41.33
N SER A 299 -3.53 -7.40 -40.36
CA SER A 299 -2.57 -6.37 -39.93
C SER A 299 -1.28 -6.99 -39.36
N LEU A 300 -1.34 -8.21 -38.83
CA LEU A 300 -0.19 -8.91 -38.22
C LEU A 300 0.90 -9.27 -39.22
N SER A 301 0.59 -9.33 -40.53
CA SER A 301 1.60 -9.47 -41.59
C SER A 301 2.65 -8.34 -41.61
N GLY A 302 2.32 -7.20 -40.98
CA GLY A 302 3.20 -6.03 -40.80
C GLY A 302 3.70 -5.83 -39.37
N VAL A 303 3.83 -6.87 -38.54
CA VAL A 303 4.09 -6.75 -37.09
C VAL A 303 5.30 -5.88 -36.71
N ASP A 304 6.40 -5.89 -37.47
CA ASP A 304 7.54 -5.00 -37.23
C ASP A 304 7.20 -3.53 -37.57
N GLY A 305 6.38 -3.29 -38.59
CA GLY A 305 5.85 -1.95 -38.90
C GLY A 305 4.96 -1.42 -37.78
N ILE A 306 4.06 -2.26 -37.24
CA ILE A 306 3.24 -1.96 -36.06
C ILE A 306 4.13 -1.61 -34.86
N LYS A 307 5.20 -2.40 -34.61
CA LYS A 307 6.15 -2.17 -33.52
C LYS A 307 6.88 -0.83 -33.64
N GLN A 308 7.28 -0.43 -34.85
CA GLN A 308 7.91 0.88 -35.07
C GLN A 308 6.90 2.04 -34.94
N GLN A 309 5.66 1.88 -35.43
CA GLN A 309 4.61 2.87 -35.24
C GLN A 309 4.21 3.03 -33.76
N PHE A 310 4.17 1.93 -33.02
CA PHE A 310 3.95 1.93 -31.57
C PHE A 310 5.06 2.71 -30.86
N LYS A 311 6.34 2.42 -31.16
CA LYS A 311 7.50 3.16 -30.64
C LYS A 311 7.50 4.66 -30.99
N ALA A 312 6.93 5.04 -32.13
CA ALA A 312 6.85 6.45 -32.56
C ALA A 312 5.74 7.24 -31.84
N THR A 313 4.78 6.58 -31.20
CA THR A 313 3.68 7.20 -30.44
C THR A 313 3.84 7.02 -28.92
N HIS A 314 4.50 5.93 -28.52
CA HIS A 314 4.88 5.61 -27.15
C HIS A 314 6.40 5.47 -27.12
N PRO A 315 7.16 6.57 -26.87
CA PRO A 315 8.61 6.53 -26.92
C PRO A 315 9.17 5.51 -25.93
N LEU A 316 10.06 4.66 -26.45
CA LEU A 316 10.76 3.62 -25.71
C LEU A 316 12.27 3.85 -25.91
N ASP A 317 12.88 4.53 -24.93
CA ASP A 317 14.24 5.08 -24.85
C ASP A 317 15.14 4.41 -23.77
N GLY A 318 15.06 3.08 -23.57
CA GLY A 318 16.12 2.31 -22.87
C GLY A 318 15.67 1.08 -22.06
N ASP A 319 16.62 0.45 -21.35
CA ASP A 319 16.40 -0.82 -20.62
C ASP A 319 15.31 -0.75 -19.52
N CYS A 320 15.01 0.46 -19.02
CA CYS A 320 13.97 0.72 -18.00
C CYS A 320 12.67 1.31 -18.57
N ASP A 321 12.46 1.25 -19.88
CA ASP A 321 11.23 1.68 -20.55
C ASP A 321 9.95 1.06 -19.97
N PRO A 322 8.77 1.66 -20.25
CA PRO A 322 7.50 0.92 -20.20
C PRO A 322 7.60 -0.33 -21.06
N ARG A 323 7.53 -1.52 -20.45
CA ARG A 323 7.60 -2.79 -21.17
C ARG A 323 6.23 -3.15 -21.75
N MET A 324 6.16 -4.22 -22.53
CA MET A 324 4.86 -4.82 -22.87
C MET A 324 4.50 -5.88 -21.81
N ALA A 325 3.33 -5.76 -21.20
CA ALA A 325 2.79 -6.68 -20.21
C ALA A 325 1.33 -7.02 -20.55
N MET A 326 0.90 -8.25 -20.25
CA MET A 326 -0.53 -8.62 -20.41
C MET A 326 -1.37 -8.05 -19.27
N VAL A 327 -0.82 -8.02 -18.06
CA VAL A 327 -1.36 -7.27 -16.92
C VAL A 327 -0.23 -6.40 -16.39
N PRO A 328 -0.11 -5.13 -16.81
CA PRO A 328 0.95 -4.23 -16.38
C PRO A 328 1.12 -4.07 -14.87
N ALA A 329 2.29 -3.61 -14.45
CA ALA A 329 2.48 -3.04 -13.11
C ALA A 329 2.03 -1.57 -13.11
N SER A 330 1.45 -1.11 -12.00
CA SER A 330 1.12 0.29 -11.77
C SER A 330 2.37 1.13 -11.52
N ASP A 331 2.33 2.38 -11.95
CA ASP A 331 3.34 3.38 -11.69
C ASP A 331 3.05 4.14 -10.39
N ALA A 332 4.06 4.84 -9.87
CA ALA A 332 3.95 5.64 -8.66
C ALA A 332 4.91 6.84 -8.69
N PRO A 333 4.65 7.94 -7.95
CA PRO A 333 5.52 9.11 -7.94
C PRO A 333 6.98 8.79 -7.60
N GLU A 334 7.24 7.86 -6.68
CA GLU A 334 8.59 7.41 -6.34
C GLU A 334 9.19 6.49 -7.41
N ASN A 335 8.39 5.63 -8.07
CA ASN A 335 8.87 4.80 -9.18
C ASN A 335 9.30 5.67 -10.37
N LYS A 336 8.51 6.71 -10.71
CA LYS A 336 8.85 7.73 -11.71
C LYS A 336 10.14 8.45 -11.35
N LEU A 337 10.30 8.87 -10.09
CA LEU A 337 11.51 9.52 -9.61
C LEU A 337 12.75 8.61 -9.74
N PHE A 338 12.69 7.41 -9.20
CA PHE A 338 13.83 6.49 -9.17
C PHE A 338 14.22 6.03 -10.58
N LYS A 339 13.24 5.83 -11.48
CA LYS A 339 13.49 5.62 -12.91
C LYS A 339 14.19 6.82 -13.55
N ALA A 340 13.73 8.04 -13.28
CA ALA A 340 14.31 9.26 -13.87
C ALA A 340 15.70 9.63 -13.33
N LEU A 341 16.04 9.23 -12.10
CA LEU A 341 17.36 9.48 -11.50
C LEU A 341 18.37 8.36 -11.74
N PHE A 342 17.93 7.09 -11.73
CA PHE A 342 18.81 5.93 -11.59
C PHE A 342 18.75 4.93 -12.75
N CYS A 343 17.91 5.16 -13.78
CA CYS A 343 18.00 4.37 -15.01
C CYS A 343 19.17 4.82 -15.90
N PRO A 344 19.96 3.91 -16.50
CA PRO A 344 20.13 2.49 -16.17
C PRO A 344 21.22 2.24 -15.11
N ILE A 345 21.88 3.29 -14.61
CA ILE A 345 23.16 3.23 -13.91
C ILE A 345 23.05 2.63 -12.48
N GLY A 346 21.86 2.70 -11.87
CA GLY A 346 21.64 2.41 -10.45
C GLY A 346 21.87 3.64 -9.56
N PRO A 347 21.37 3.62 -8.30
CA PRO A 347 21.69 4.62 -7.28
C PRO A 347 23.07 4.37 -6.67
N ASP A 348 23.73 5.45 -6.24
CA ASP A 348 25.10 5.40 -5.69
C ASP A 348 25.21 4.51 -4.45
N GLU A 349 26.43 4.05 -4.13
CA GLU A 349 26.72 3.26 -2.93
C GLU A 349 26.38 4.07 -1.66
N GLY A 350 25.58 3.49 -0.77
CA GLY A 350 25.17 4.15 0.49
C GLY A 350 24.05 5.19 0.37
N GLN A 351 23.59 5.52 -0.84
CA GLN A 351 22.51 6.48 -1.06
C GLN A 351 21.14 5.95 -0.59
N ASP A 352 20.49 6.64 0.36
CA ASP A 352 19.13 6.31 0.77
C ASP A 352 18.09 6.91 -0.19
N LEU A 353 17.25 6.03 -0.72
CA LEU A 353 16.18 6.36 -1.66
C LEU A 353 15.01 7.10 -0.98
N ILE A 354 14.79 6.92 0.33
CA ILE A 354 13.69 7.59 1.03
C ILE A 354 14.01 9.08 1.26
N ASP A 355 15.25 9.40 1.63
CA ASP A 355 15.70 10.79 1.81
C ASP A 355 15.78 11.53 0.46
N VAL A 356 16.14 10.84 -0.63
CA VAL A 356 16.04 11.37 -2.00
C VAL A 356 14.58 11.71 -2.36
N LEU A 357 13.62 10.84 -2.03
CA LEU A 357 12.19 11.08 -2.25
C LEU A 357 11.67 12.26 -1.40
N ILE A 358 11.97 12.27 -0.10
CA ILE A 358 11.60 13.32 0.86
C ILE A 358 12.13 14.68 0.40
N SER A 359 13.39 14.74 -0.05
CA SER A 359 14.01 15.95 -0.59
C SER A 359 13.25 16.50 -1.80
N ARG A 360 12.82 15.63 -2.72
CA ARG A 360 12.11 16.00 -3.96
C ARG A 360 10.66 16.44 -3.73
N ILE A 361 9.98 15.86 -2.73
CA ILE A 361 8.64 16.32 -2.29
C ILE A 361 8.75 17.71 -1.64
N ARG A 362 9.71 17.88 -0.70
CA ARG A 362 9.95 19.15 0.00
C ARG A 362 10.33 20.30 -0.94
N SER A 363 11.15 20.04 -1.95
CA SER A 363 11.50 21.03 -2.97
C SER A 363 10.37 21.34 -3.98
N GLY A 364 9.22 20.65 -3.89
CA GLY A 364 8.15 20.75 -4.90
C GLY A 364 8.55 20.23 -6.28
N SER A 365 9.62 19.43 -6.36
CA SER A 365 10.03 18.75 -7.60
C SER A 365 9.17 17.51 -7.89
N ILE A 366 8.41 17.05 -6.89
CA ILE A 366 7.28 16.13 -7.02
C ILE A 366 6.06 16.83 -6.42
N ASP A 367 4.97 16.85 -7.18
CA ASP A 367 3.63 17.10 -6.67
C ASP A 367 2.97 15.74 -6.36
N LEU A 368 2.30 15.64 -5.22
CA LEU A 368 1.56 14.44 -4.80
C LEU A 368 0.04 14.61 -4.95
N THR A 369 -0.42 15.75 -5.45
CA THR A 369 -1.85 16.06 -5.61
C THR A 369 -2.52 15.07 -6.58
N PRO A 370 -3.52 14.27 -6.14
CA PRO A 370 -4.15 13.26 -6.98
C PRO A 370 -4.91 13.87 -8.15
N THR A 371 -4.82 13.20 -9.29
CA THR A 371 -5.53 13.56 -10.53
C THR A 371 -6.83 12.76 -10.69
N ASP A 372 -7.58 13.05 -11.76
CA ASP A 372 -8.72 12.23 -12.21
C ASP A 372 -8.31 10.81 -12.65
N GLN A 373 -7.02 10.55 -12.84
CA GLN A 373 -6.47 9.23 -13.19
C GLN A 373 -5.82 8.52 -12.00
N SER A 374 -5.58 9.23 -10.89
CA SER A 374 -4.91 8.68 -9.71
C SER A 374 -5.78 7.64 -9.00
N GLY A 375 -5.20 6.48 -8.72
CA GLY A 375 -5.87 5.41 -7.97
C GLY A 375 -5.88 5.67 -6.47
N TRP A 376 -6.16 4.64 -5.67
CA TRP A 376 -6.19 4.75 -4.21
C TRP A 376 -4.79 4.99 -3.61
N TYR A 377 -3.71 4.45 -4.20
CA TYR A 377 -2.35 4.60 -3.66
C TYR A 377 -1.84 6.05 -3.73
N ASP A 378 -2.00 6.74 -4.86
CA ASP A 378 -1.71 8.19 -4.98
C ASP A 378 -2.45 9.00 -3.90
N ARG A 379 -3.70 8.64 -3.59
CA ARG A 379 -4.54 9.32 -2.58
C ARG A 379 -4.07 9.04 -1.15
N GLN A 380 -3.58 7.82 -0.87
CA GLN A 380 -2.90 7.50 0.39
C GLN A 380 -1.59 8.29 0.53
N LEU A 381 -0.75 8.30 -0.52
CA LEU A 381 0.52 9.03 -0.51
C LEU A 381 0.32 10.55 -0.35
N TYR A 382 -0.72 11.12 -0.97
CA TYR A 382 -1.11 12.51 -0.76
C TYR A 382 -1.53 12.82 0.69
N ALA A 383 -2.12 11.87 1.42
CA ALA A 383 -2.41 12.07 2.84
C ALA A 383 -1.14 12.30 3.67
N LEU A 384 0.01 11.76 3.23
CA LEU A 384 1.27 11.80 3.96
C LEU A 384 2.08 13.07 3.69
N GLU A 385 1.75 13.81 2.63
CA GLU A 385 2.43 15.05 2.24
C GLU A 385 2.56 16.04 3.41
N THR A 386 1.51 16.16 4.23
CA THR A 386 1.44 17.08 5.38
C THR A 386 2.43 16.75 6.50
N LEU A 387 3.06 15.57 6.49
CA LEU A 387 4.13 15.19 7.42
C LEU A 387 5.47 15.80 7.00
N LEU A 388 5.70 15.96 5.69
CA LEU A 388 6.95 16.49 5.15
C LEU A 388 6.92 18.00 4.95
N VAL A 389 5.75 18.54 4.61
CA VAL A 389 5.48 19.97 4.37
C VAL A 389 4.19 20.40 5.10
N PRO A 390 4.18 20.40 6.44
CA PRO A 390 3.00 20.78 7.25
C PRO A 390 2.50 22.21 6.95
N GLU A 391 3.33 23.05 6.35
CA GLU A 391 2.98 24.40 5.86
C GLU A 391 1.95 24.36 4.70
N ARG A 392 1.66 23.19 4.11
CA ARG A 392 0.57 22.95 3.13
C ARG A 392 -0.73 22.43 3.77
N ALA A 393 -0.76 22.14 5.07
CA ALA A 393 -1.93 21.64 5.78
C ALA A 393 -2.88 22.78 6.19
N ALA A 394 -4.16 22.48 6.44
CA ALA A 394 -5.13 23.49 6.89
C ALA A 394 -4.83 23.99 8.33
N GLU A 395 -4.25 23.13 9.15
CA GLU A 395 -3.83 23.34 10.54
C GLU A 395 -2.54 24.17 10.69
N LYS A 396 -1.90 24.59 9.59
CA LYS A 396 -0.57 25.25 9.56
C LYS A 396 -0.45 26.48 10.47
N ASP A 397 -1.53 27.22 10.68
CA ASP A 397 -1.59 28.46 11.47
C ASP A 397 -1.91 28.20 12.96
N HIS A 398 -2.42 27.01 13.28
CA HIS A 398 -2.81 26.58 14.63
C HIS A 398 -1.72 25.72 15.31
N LEU A 399 -0.78 25.17 14.53
CA LEU A 399 0.37 24.41 15.04
C LEU A 399 1.67 25.22 14.97
N PHE A 400 2.48 25.13 16.01
CA PHE A 400 3.90 25.51 16.03
C PHE A 400 4.72 24.25 16.27
N LEU A 401 5.56 23.86 15.30
CA LEU A 401 6.34 22.63 15.35
C LEU A 401 7.82 22.92 15.60
N THR A 402 8.43 22.30 16.62
CA THR A 402 9.89 22.35 16.78
C THR A 402 10.59 21.49 15.72
N LYS A 403 11.88 21.74 15.50
CA LYS A 403 12.77 20.87 14.72
C LYS A 403 12.63 19.41 15.15
N ARG A 404 12.64 19.14 16.47
CA ARG A 404 12.54 17.77 17.02
C ARG A 404 11.19 17.11 16.73
N TYR A 405 10.11 17.89 16.67
CA TYR A 405 8.81 17.39 16.23
C TYR A 405 8.77 17.18 14.70
N LYS A 406 9.35 18.09 13.91
CA LYS A 406 9.47 17.91 12.45
C LYS A 406 10.39 16.73 12.08
N GLU A 407 11.40 16.41 12.89
CA GLU A 407 12.20 15.19 12.80
C GLU A 407 11.33 13.94 13.10
N LYS A 408 10.52 13.94 14.17
CA LYS A 408 9.52 12.89 14.40
C LYS A 408 8.61 12.71 13.19
N LEU A 409 8.10 13.78 12.60
CA LEU A 409 7.20 13.71 11.42
C LEU A 409 7.89 13.16 10.17
N VAL A 410 9.19 13.36 10.00
CA VAL A 410 9.97 12.67 8.94
C VAL A 410 9.97 11.17 9.18
N GLU A 411 10.25 10.73 10.40
CA GLU A 411 10.21 9.30 10.72
C GLU A 411 8.78 8.73 10.65
N THR A 412 7.74 9.47 11.07
CA THR A 412 6.33 9.14 10.82
C THR A 412 6.05 8.98 9.34
N PHE A 413 6.55 9.88 8.48
CA PHE A 413 6.40 9.74 7.03
C PHE A 413 7.11 8.49 6.53
N LYS A 414 8.37 8.26 6.93
CA LYS A 414 9.14 7.07 6.54
C LYS A 414 8.41 5.79 6.95
N THR A 415 7.90 5.71 8.17
CA THR A 415 7.04 4.61 8.63
C THR A 415 5.79 4.51 7.76
N ILE A 416 4.96 5.55 7.64
CA ILE A 416 3.64 5.47 6.98
C ILE A 416 3.72 5.30 5.44
N ILE A 417 4.71 5.86 4.74
CA ILE A 417 4.95 5.51 3.32
C ILE A 417 5.44 4.07 3.21
N THR A 418 6.27 3.64 4.16
CA THR A 418 6.60 2.23 4.31
C THR A 418 5.38 1.43 4.79
N GLN A 419 4.22 1.98 5.19
CA GLN A 419 3.02 1.19 5.55
C GLN A 419 2.09 0.86 4.39
N ASN A 420 1.61 1.89 3.70
CA ASN A 420 0.49 1.75 2.75
C ASN A 420 0.88 0.88 1.56
N ARG A 421 2.17 0.79 1.27
CA ARG A 421 2.76 0.18 0.08
C ARG A 421 2.59 -1.38 0.07
N GLU A 422 2.28 -2.08 1.17
CA GLU A 422 2.05 -3.56 1.23
C GLU A 422 0.62 -3.95 0.97
N THR A 423 -0.32 -3.11 1.36
CA THR A 423 -1.67 -3.22 0.85
C THR A 423 -1.63 -3.31 -0.69
N HIS A 424 -0.62 -2.73 -1.34
CA HIS A 424 -0.35 -2.91 -2.77
C HIS A 424 0.61 -4.06 -3.15
N ALA A 425 1.27 -4.78 -2.20
CA ALA A 425 2.40 -5.75 -2.20
C ALA A 425 2.90 -6.40 -3.51
N LYS A 426 2.03 -6.65 -4.49
CA LYS A 426 2.42 -6.79 -5.90
C LYS A 426 3.20 -5.54 -6.39
N GLN A 427 3.09 -4.44 -5.64
CA GLN A 427 3.59 -3.07 -5.76
C GLN A 427 4.12 -2.45 -4.38
N VAL A 428 4.31 -3.26 -3.29
CA VAL A 428 5.35 -3.29 -2.16
C VAL A 428 5.69 -2.11 -1.17
N LYS A 429 5.69 -2.04 0.21
CA LYS A 429 5.37 -2.85 1.44
C LYS A 429 5.03 -2.02 2.80
N THR A 430 5.41 -2.36 4.08
CA THR A 430 4.58 -2.35 5.39
C THR A 430 4.90 -1.58 6.80
N GLU A 431 3.88 -1.38 7.73
CA GLU A 431 3.77 -1.25 9.29
C GLU A 431 4.36 -0.04 10.22
N SER A 432 4.03 0.44 11.51
CA SER A 432 2.83 0.54 12.53
C SER A 432 3.14 0.69 14.23
N SER A 433 2.35 2.04 16.02
CA SER A 433 2.50 2.55 17.52
C SER A 433 1.46 3.65 17.96
N GLY A 434 0.79 3.85 19.16
CA GLY A 434 0.23 3.07 20.36
C GLY A 434 -0.05 3.96 21.62
N THR A 435 -0.98 3.84 22.64
CA THR A 435 -2.16 3.01 23.14
C THR A 435 -3.01 3.80 24.24
N ASN A 436 -3.61 3.25 25.32
CA ASN A 436 -4.38 4.04 26.35
C ASN A 436 -4.51 3.48 27.83
N SER A 437 -5.07 4.26 28.80
CA SER A 437 -4.96 4.03 30.29
C SER A 437 -5.96 4.75 31.28
N ALA A 438 -5.83 4.56 32.63
CA ALA A 438 -6.58 5.19 33.77
C ALA A 438 -5.81 5.00 35.14
N GLU A 439 -6.12 5.49 36.38
CA GLU A 439 -7.18 6.32 37.04
C GLU A 439 -6.63 7.02 38.36
N ILE A 440 -7.38 7.88 39.10
CA ILE A 440 -6.88 9.02 39.95
C ILE A 440 -7.72 9.37 41.23
N VAL A 441 -7.21 10.21 42.16
CA VAL A 441 -7.97 11.03 43.16
C VAL A 441 -7.52 12.53 43.07
N PRO A 442 -8.41 13.56 43.13
CA PRO A 442 -8.12 14.89 42.55
C PRO A 442 -7.44 15.95 43.44
N THR A 443 -6.89 16.97 42.78
CA THR A 443 -6.13 18.15 43.26
C THR A 443 -6.43 19.32 42.29
N PRO A 444 -6.19 20.63 42.59
CA PRO A 444 -6.24 21.70 41.59
C PRO A 444 -5.54 21.35 40.26
N PHE A 445 -6.10 21.83 39.15
CA PHE A 445 -5.74 21.43 37.79
C PHE A 445 -5.35 22.62 36.91
N ASP A 446 -4.41 22.40 36.00
CA ASP A 446 -4.06 23.33 34.93
C ASP A 446 -4.99 23.15 33.72
N VAL A 447 -5.14 24.19 32.91
CA VAL A 447 -5.81 24.14 31.61
C VAL A 447 -4.74 24.14 30.52
N TYR A 448 -4.73 23.09 29.70
CA TYR A 448 -3.74 22.80 28.66
C TYR A 448 -4.44 22.22 27.42
N PRO A 449 -3.76 22.12 26.25
CA PRO A 449 -4.35 21.50 25.07
C PRO A 449 -4.68 20.02 25.31
N LEU A 450 -5.96 19.71 25.53
CA LEU A 450 -6.44 18.33 25.51
C LEU A 450 -6.47 17.83 24.05
N LEU A 451 -5.41 17.12 23.67
CA LEU A 451 -5.29 16.46 22.38
C LEU A 451 -5.73 15.00 22.53
N PRO A 452 -6.91 14.61 22.00
CA PRO A 452 -7.42 13.24 22.14
C PRO A 452 -6.80 12.27 21.12
N VAL A 453 -6.17 12.81 20.08
CA VAL A 453 -5.43 12.14 19.00
C VAL A 453 -4.40 13.16 18.49
N GLU A 454 -3.29 12.70 17.90
CA GLU A 454 -2.26 13.59 17.37
C GLU A 454 -2.83 14.59 16.33
N PRO A 455 -2.51 15.90 16.43
CA PRO A 455 -3.43 16.93 15.92
C PRO A 455 -3.22 17.30 14.44
N PHE A 456 -3.37 16.32 13.53
CA PHE A 456 -3.26 16.52 12.08
C PHE A 456 -4.60 16.25 11.37
N PRO A 457 -5.60 17.15 11.52
CA PRO A 457 -6.93 16.96 10.92
C PRO A 457 -6.90 16.82 9.39
N THR A 458 -5.90 17.36 8.68
CA THR A 458 -5.79 17.19 7.21
C THR A 458 -5.35 15.76 6.83
N PHE A 459 -4.48 15.10 7.61
CA PHE A 459 -4.09 13.70 7.35
C PHE A 459 -5.32 12.79 7.40
N TYR A 460 -6.07 12.81 8.51
CA TYR A 460 -7.27 11.98 8.67
C TYR A 460 -8.33 12.27 7.60
N LEU A 461 -8.49 13.54 7.20
CA LEU A 461 -9.42 13.95 6.13
C LEU A 461 -9.01 13.40 4.75
N ARG A 462 -7.73 13.50 4.39
CA ARG A 462 -7.21 12.98 3.12
C ARG A 462 -7.35 11.44 3.07
N THR A 463 -7.09 10.74 4.18
CA THR A 463 -7.30 9.28 4.27
C THR A 463 -8.79 8.89 4.22
N ALA A 464 -9.69 9.64 4.87
CA ALA A 464 -11.14 9.41 4.76
C ALA A 464 -11.64 9.55 3.30
N ARG A 465 -11.18 10.59 2.60
CA ARG A 465 -11.46 10.82 1.17
C ARG A 465 -10.91 9.72 0.28
N ALA A 466 -9.73 9.17 0.60
CA ALA A 466 -9.16 8.02 -0.10
C ALA A 466 -10.04 6.77 0.01
N TYR A 467 -10.70 6.54 1.15
CA TYR A 467 -11.64 5.43 1.33
C TYR A 467 -13.01 5.66 0.68
N ALA A 468 -13.53 6.89 0.71
CA ALA A 468 -14.76 7.24 -0.01
C ALA A 468 -14.59 7.10 -1.55
N PHE A 469 -13.39 7.39 -2.07
CA PHE A 469 -13.00 7.06 -3.43
C PHE A 469 -12.99 5.53 -3.67
N LEU A 470 -12.37 4.77 -2.76
CA LEU A 470 -12.26 3.31 -2.87
C LEU A 470 -13.63 2.62 -2.92
N ASP A 471 -14.57 3.02 -2.06
CA ASP A 471 -15.97 2.55 -2.07
C ASP A 471 -16.62 2.79 -3.45
N THR A 472 -16.54 4.02 -3.95
CA THR A 472 -17.09 4.40 -5.26
C THR A 472 -16.46 3.59 -6.40
N MET A 473 -15.13 3.40 -6.37
CA MET A 473 -14.37 2.69 -7.38
C MET A 473 -14.68 1.18 -7.36
N LEU A 474 -14.78 0.56 -6.18
CA LEU A 474 -15.16 -0.85 -6.04
C LEU A 474 -16.62 -1.09 -6.46
N GLN A 475 -17.55 -0.20 -6.14
CA GLN A 475 -18.93 -0.30 -6.63
C GLN A 475 -19.01 -0.22 -8.17
N ALA A 476 -18.10 0.51 -8.82
CA ALA A 476 -18.06 0.65 -10.27
C ALA A 476 -17.36 -0.52 -11.00
N THR A 477 -16.30 -1.09 -10.41
CA THR A 477 -15.48 -2.16 -11.03
C THR A 477 -15.90 -3.57 -10.61
N MET A 478 -16.19 -3.78 -9.33
CA MET A 478 -16.57 -5.07 -8.75
C MET A 478 -18.09 -5.22 -8.58
N GLY A 479 -18.84 -4.11 -8.52
CA GLY A 479 -20.28 -4.10 -8.30
C GLY A 479 -20.67 -3.84 -6.84
N LYS A 480 -21.96 -3.51 -6.59
CA LYS A 480 -22.46 -3.22 -5.24
C LYS A 480 -22.67 -4.49 -4.43
N GLU A 481 -23.05 -5.56 -5.13
CA GLU A 481 -23.22 -6.91 -4.61
C GLU A 481 -21.92 -7.45 -3.99
N PHE A 482 -20.76 -7.10 -4.58
CA PHE A 482 -19.44 -7.40 -4.00
C PHE A 482 -19.28 -6.82 -2.60
N LEU A 483 -19.45 -5.51 -2.42
CA LEU A 483 -19.27 -4.91 -1.09
C LEU A 483 -20.28 -5.42 -0.05
N ALA A 484 -21.46 -5.85 -0.48
CA ALA A 484 -22.51 -6.39 0.40
C ALA A 484 -22.34 -7.89 0.75
N GLN A 485 -21.54 -8.66 0.00
CA GLN A 485 -21.37 -10.11 0.19
C GLN A 485 -19.92 -10.55 0.46
N ALA A 486 -18.94 -9.72 0.10
CA ALA A 486 -17.55 -9.94 0.44
C ALA A 486 -17.32 -9.66 1.92
N HIS A 487 -16.38 -10.42 2.49
CA HIS A 487 -16.01 -10.36 3.89
C HIS A 487 -14.48 -10.32 3.96
N ARG A 488 -13.93 -9.42 4.78
CA ARG A 488 -12.49 -9.29 4.98
C ARG A 488 -11.90 -10.62 5.52
N PRO A 489 -11.01 -11.33 4.79
CA PRO A 489 -10.14 -12.33 5.39
C PRO A 489 -9.09 -11.67 6.31
N VAL A 490 -8.56 -12.44 7.23
CA VAL A 490 -7.38 -12.11 8.05
C VAL A 490 -6.29 -13.17 7.84
N GLU A 491 -5.07 -12.89 8.30
CA GLU A 491 -3.88 -13.76 8.14
C GLU A 491 -4.09 -15.23 8.54
N SER A 492 -4.94 -15.51 9.54
CA SER A 492 -5.27 -16.88 9.97
C SER A 492 -6.18 -17.65 8.99
N GLY A 493 -6.54 -17.08 7.84
CA GLY A 493 -7.45 -17.66 6.85
C GLY A 493 -8.94 -17.58 7.24
N ALA A 494 -9.26 -17.05 8.43
CA ALA A 494 -10.63 -16.75 8.83
C ALA A 494 -11.14 -15.47 8.14
N ALA A 495 -12.46 -15.27 8.09
CA ALA A 495 -13.10 -14.06 7.61
C ALA A 495 -13.97 -13.39 8.69
N ILE A 496 -14.12 -12.07 8.62
CA ILE A 496 -14.94 -11.27 9.54
C ILE A 496 -16.42 -11.38 9.16
N THR A 497 -17.32 -11.35 10.15
CA THR A 497 -18.77 -11.43 9.93
C THR A 497 -19.41 -10.15 9.36
N THR A 498 -18.75 -9.00 9.50
CA THR A 498 -19.15 -7.72 8.91
C THR A 498 -18.92 -7.75 7.39
N SER A 499 -19.82 -7.14 6.60
CA SER A 499 -19.58 -7.01 5.15
C SER A 499 -18.42 -6.05 4.88
N LEU A 500 -17.75 -6.21 3.74
CA LEU A 500 -16.63 -5.36 3.36
C LEU A 500 -17.07 -3.90 3.16
N GLY A 501 -18.29 -3.67 2.66
CA GLY A 501 -18.89 -2.34 2.53
C GLY A 501 -19.22 -1.69 3.88
N ASP A 502 -19.81 -2.44 4.82
CA ASP A 502 -20.07 -1.93 6.17
C ASP A 502 -18.77 -1.58 6.91
N GLU A 503 -17.73 -2.41 6.76
CA GLU A 503 -16.43 -2.17 7.39
C GLU A 503 -15.69 -0.98 6.75
N LEU A 504 -15.72 -0.85 5.42
CA LEU A 504 -15.17 0.32 4.71
C LEU A 504 -15.91 1.62 5.10
N ALA A 505 -17.23 1.58 5.22
CA ALA A 505 -18.03 2.71 5.70
C ALA A 505 -17.76 3.06 7.17
N ASP A 506 -17.54 2.06 8.03
CA ASP A 506 -17.09 2.24 9.42
C ASP A 506 -15.75 2.96 9.49
N ARG A 507 -14.72 2.44 8.81
CA ARG A 507 -13.37 3.03 8.80
C ARG A 507 -13.35 4.42 8.17
N THR A 508 -14.17 4.67 7.14
CA THR A 508 -14.32 6.01 6.53
C THR A 508 -14.93 7.01 7.50
N CYS A 509 -16.02 6.63 8.20
CA CYS A 509 -16.64 7.50 9.21
C CYS A 509 -15.73 7.70 10.42
N LEU A 510 -14.98 6.68 10.84
CA LEU A 510 -13.96 6.80 11.89
C LEU A 510 -12.91 7.86 11.55
N LEU A 511 -12.38 7.87 10.32
CA LEU A 511 -11.38 8.84 9.86
C LEU A 511 -11.94 10.26 9.71
N TYR A 512 -13.15 10.43 9.16
CA TYR A 512 -13.83 11.74 9.20
C TYR A 512 -14.02 12.22 10.64
N GLY A 513 -14.38 11.32 11.55
CA GLY A 513 -14.46 11.55 12.98
C GLY A 513 -13.14 12.03 13.58
N MET A 514 -12.02 11.39 13.26
CA MET A 514 -10.68 11.84 13.69
C MET A 514 -10.39 13.26 13.20
N SER A 515 -10.70 13.58 11.94
CA SER A 515 -10.52 14.94 11.41
C SER A 515 -11.38 15.98 12.16
N ILE A 516 -12.64 15.65 12.48
CA ILE A 516 -13.54 16.50 13.27
C ILE A 516 -13.01 16.72 14.69
N VAL A 517 -12.68 15.63 15.40
CA VAL A 517 -12.25 15.64 16.80
C VAL A 517 -10.87 16.31 16.96
N SER A 518 -9.94 16.05 16.03
CA SER A 518 -8.60 16.64 15.95
C SER A 518 -8.64 18.12 15.56
N GLY A 519 -9.50 18.51 14.62
CA GLY A 519 -9.71 19.92 14.26
C GLY A 519 -10.32 20.71 15.41
N ALA A 520 -11.28 20.12 16.14
CA ALA A 520 -11.95 20.79 17.26
C ALA A 520 -10.98 21.11 18.42
N SER A 521 -10.02 20.23 18.73
CA SER A 521 -9.02 20.49 19.79
C SER A 521 -8.00 21.59 19.42
N LEU A 522 -7.82 21.88 18.12
CA LEU A 522 -7.07 23.03 17.60
C LEU A 522 -7.91 24.31 17.42
N GLY A 523 -9.23 24.25 17.62
CA GLY A 523 -10.14 25.37 17.33
C GLY A 523 -10.40 25.59 15.84
N MET A 524 -10.47 24.51 15.06
CA MET A 524 -10.83 24.52 13.64
C MET A 524 -12.27 24.01 13.43
N ARG A 525 -12.92 24.44 12.34
CA ARG A 525 -14.21 23.88 11.90
C ARG A 525 -14.00 22.59 11.09
N PRO A 526 -14.98 21.65 11.08
CA PRO A 526 -14.94 20.49 10.18
C PRO A 526 -14.76 20.90 8.70
N LEU A 527 -13.81 20.25 8.02
CA LEU A 527 -13.40 20.56 6.65
C LEU A 527 -14.07 19.66 5.59
N LEU A 528 -15.21 19.05 5.95
CA LEU A 528 -16.00 18.18 5.08
C LEU A 528 -16.90 19.01 4.15
N THR A 529 -17.06 18.60 2.89
CA THR A 529 -18.02 19.23 1.96
C THR A 529 -19.47 18.95 2.34
N ALA A 530 -20.44 19.61 1.69
CA ALA A 530 -21.85 19.37 1.96
C ALA A 530 -22.28 17.92 1.60
N GLU A 531 -21.71 17.39 0.53
CA GLU A 531 -21.91 16.02 0.03
C GLU A 531 -21.31 14.99 1.01
N GLU A 532 -20.09 15.26 1.49
CA GLU A 532 -19.43 14.44 2.51
C GLU A 532 -20.21 14.43 3.83
N GLN A 533 -20.72 15.58 4.28
CA GLN A 533 -21.57 15.67 5.48
C GLN A 533 -22.93 14.99 5.30
N GLN A 534 -23.46 14.92 4.07
CA GLN A 534 -24.69 14.19 3.76
C GLN A 534 -24.48 12.66 3.80
N ALA A 535 -23.35 12.16 3.28
CA ALA A 535 -22.99 10.74 3.32
C ALA A 535 -22.50 10.28 4.70
N TYR A 536 -21.72 11.13 5.39
CA TYR A 536 -21.07 10.88 6.67
C TYR A 536 -21.43 12.00 7.68
N PRO A 537 -22.61 11.95 8.32
CA PRO A 537 -23.06 13.00 9.22
C PRO A 537 -22.08 13.26 10.38
N VAL A 538 -21.66 14.51 10.52
CA VAL A 538 -20.62 14.98 11.47
C VAL A 538 -20.79 14.37 12.87
N ALA A 539 -21.99 14.43 13.45
CA ALA A 539 -22.25 13.91 14.80
C ALA A 539 -22.15 12.37 14.92
N LYS A 540 -22.41 11.61 13.85
CA LYS A 540 -22.21 10.14 13.83
C LYS A 540 -20.72 9.82 13.86
N CYS A 541 -19.94 10.55 13.07
CA CYS A 541 -18.52 10.27 12.89
C CYS A 541 -17.66 10.79 14.05
N ASP A 542 -17.98 11.97 14.60
CA ASP A 542 -17.42 12.46 15.88
C ASP A 542 -17.61 11.44 17.01
N ALA A 543 -18.84 10.95 17.22
CA ALA A 543 -19.13 9.92 18.21
C ALA A 543 -18.33 8.63 17.94
N ARG A 544 -18.35 8.13 16.70
CA ARG A 544 -17.61 6.91 16.30
C ARG A 544 -16.10 7.00 16.53
N ALA A 545 -15.52 8.19 16.39
CA ALA A 545 -14.12 8.43 16.75
C ALA A 545 -13.90 8.46 18.26
N ARG A 546 -14.74 9.17 19.03
CA ARG A 546 -14.64 9.17 20.51
C ARG A 546 -14.79 7.78 21.12
N ASP A 547 -15.72 6.98 20.61
CA ASP A 547 -15.93 5.58 21.01
C ASP A 547 -14.67 4.72 20.79
N TRP A 548 -13.94 4.96 19.69
CA TRP A 548 -12.66 4.30 19.43
C TRP A 548 -11.56 4.84 20.34
N LEU A 549 -11.41 6.15 20.46
CA LEU A 549 -10.37 6.80 21.27
C LEU A 549 -10.46 6.40 22.76
N ALA A 550 -11.62 5.94 23.23
CA ALA A 550 -11.82 5.40 24.58
C ALA A 550 -11.41 3.91 24.77
N ALA A 551 -11.20 3.14 23.69
CA ALA A 551 -11.03 1.68 23.76
C ALA A 551 -10.11 1.04 22.68
N TRP A 552 -9.43 1.85 21.87
CA TRP A 552 -8.63 1.42 20.72
C TRP A 552 -7.42 0.54 21.06
N ASP A 553 -6.93 0.60 22.29
CA ASP A 553 -5.92 -0.31 22.83
C ASP A 553 -6.39 -1.79 22.86
N LYS A 554 -7.70 -2.00 22.67
CA LYS A 554 -8.40 -3.29 22.56
C LYS A 554 -8.94 -3.53 21.15
N ASP A 555 -8.59 -2.68 20.18
CA ASP A 555 -8.91 -2.94 18.77
C ASP A 555 -7.93 -4.01 18.25
N ARG A 556 -8.49 -5.16 17.88
CA ARG A 556 -7.77 -6.32 17.32
C ARG A 556 -6.80 -5.97 16.17
N ASP A 557 -7.10 -4.92 15.39
CA ASP A 557 -6.25 -4.52 14.26
C ASP A 557 -5.06 -3.64 14.74
N VAL A 558 -5.07 -3.16 15.99
CA VAL A 558 -3.91 -2.54 16.69
C VAL A 558 -3.02 -3.61 17.35
N GLU A 559 -3.62 -4.74 17.76
CA GLU A 559 -2.92 -5.88 18.37
C GLU A 559 -2.03 -6.70 17.41
N SER A 560 -2.18 -6.53 16.08
CA SER A 560 -1.40 -7.29 15.09
C SER A 560 0.11 -7.09 15.27
N ASP A 561 0.93 -7.99 14.73
CA ASP A 561 2.35 -7.68 14.56
C ASP A 561 2.52 -6.56 13.51
N GLN A 562 3.71 -5.99 13.51
CA GLN A 562 3.98 -4.63 13.05
C GLN A 562 5.46 -4.50 12.59
N ARG A 563 6.01 -5.56 11.99
CA ARG A 563 7.46 -5.71 11.76
C ARG A 563 7.75 -6.40 10.45
N VAL A 564 8.56 -5.76 9.60
CA VAL A 564 8.53 -6.09 8.18
C VAL A 564 9.71 -5.55 7.35
N ILE A 565 9.77 -5.97 6.09
CA ILE A 565 10.85 -5.66 5.15
C ILE A 565 10.38 -5.62 3.68
N VAL A 566 10.75 -4.54 2.97
CA VAL A 566 10.11 -3.96 1.77
C VAL A 566 11.12 -3.89 0.60
N PRO A 567 11.03 -4.69 -0.49
CA PRO A 567 11.96 -4.52 -1.62
C PRO A 567 11.69 -3.23 -2.43
N VAL A 568 12.56 -2.23 -2.32
CA VAL A 568 12.33 -0.88 -2.89
C VAL A 568 12.96 -0.65 -4.26
N PHE A 569 14.08 -1.32 -4.53
CA PHE A 569 14.84 -1.20 -5.77
C PHE A 569 15.56 -2.52 -6.06
N ASN A 570 15.60 -2.94 -7.32
CA ASN A 570 16.36 -4.12 -7.77
C ASN A 570 17.41 -3.68 -8.79
N ASP A 571 18.68 -3.80 -8.41
CA ASP A 571 19.85 -3.61 -9.25
C ASP A 571 20.18 -4.92 -9.97
N TRP A 572 19.70 -5.03 -11.21
CA TRP A 572 19.93 -6.19 -12.06
C TRP A 572 21.36 -6.30 -12.59
N TYR A 573 22.17 -5.22 -12.54
CA TYR A 573 23.56 -5.23 -13.02
C TYR A 573 24.51 -5.72 -11.92
N ASN A 574 24.25 -5.38 -10.66
CA ASN A 574 25.02 -5.82 -9.49
C ASN A 574 24.37 -7.01 -8.74
N ASN A 575 23.18 -7.45 -9.15
CA ASN A 575 22.37 -8.50 -8.50
C ASN A 575 22.11 -8.20 -7.01
N GLN A 576 21.59 -7.00 -6.72
CA GLN A 576 21.27 -6.53 -5.37
C GLN A 576 19.84 -5.99 -5.28
N ILE A 577 19.15 -6.30 -4.17
CA ILE A 577 17.85 -5.73 -3.86
C ILE A 577 18.02 -4.84 -2.62
N ARG A 578 17.68 -3.55 -2.74
CA ARG A 578 17.63 -2.63 -1.58
C ARG A 578 16.27 -2.76 -0.90
N TYR A 579 16.24 -2.64 0.43
CA TYR A 579 15.01 -2.76 1.22
C TYR A 579 14.81 -1.56 2.16
N TRP A 580 13.55 -1.20 2.42
CA TRP A 580 13.14 -0.49 3.65
C TRP A 580 12.63 -1.51 4.67
N ALA A 581 12.63 -1.18 5.95
CA ALA A 581 12.12 -2.07 7.00
C ALA A 581 11.55 -1.27 8.16
N VAL A 582 10.49 -1.78 8.76
CA VAL A 582 10.01 -1.32 10.07
C VAL A 582 10.29 -2.44 11.04
N ILE A 583 11.29 -2.23 11.88
CA ILE A 583 11.85 -3.28 12.77
C ILE A 583 11.11 -3.39 14.10
N GLY A 584 10.20 -2.47 14.39
CA GLY A 584 9.35 -2.49 15.56
C GLY A 584 8.94 -1.09 16.01
N VAL A 585 8.51 -1.07 17.26
CA VAL A 585 7.57 -0.08 17.77
C VAL A 585 8.23 0.78 18.84
N LYS A 586 8.24 2.11 18.69
CA LYS A 586 8.88 3.01 19.66
C LYS A 586 7.88 3.96 20.32
N ALA A 587 7.93 4.06 21.66
CA ALA A 587 7.18 5.04 22.42
C ALA A 587 7.92 6.39 22.46
N ILE A 588 7.17 7.49 22.40
CA ILE A 588 7.69 8.87 22.48
C ILE A 588 6.89 9.68 23.50
N ARG A 589 7.51 10.70 24.10
CA ARG A 589 6.83 11.69 24.93
C ARG A 589 6.69 13.00 24.17
N VAL A 590 5.44 13.34 23.82
CA VAL A 590 5.09 14.66 23.27
C VAL A 590 4.90 15.65 24.42
N GLN A 591 5.28 16.90 24.19
CA GLN A 591 4.87 18.07 24.98
C GLN A 591 4.07 19.02 24.07
N ALA A 592 2.98 19.56 24.61
CA ALA A 592 2.00 20.43 23.94
C ALA A 592 1.71 21.71 24.77
#